data_AF-A0A2L2Z6Q8-F1
#
_entry.id   AF-A0A2L2Z6Q8-F1
#
_cell.length_a   1.000
_cell.length_b   1.000
_cell.length_c   1.000
_cell.angle_alpha   90.00
_cell.angle_beta   90.00
_cell.angle_gamma   90.00
#
_symmetry.space_group_name_H-M   'P 1'
#
loop_
_entity.id
_entity.type
_entity.pdbx_description
1 polymer ?
#
loop_
_entity_poly.entity_id
_entity_poly.type
_entity_poly.pdbx_seq_one_letter_code
_entity_poly.pdbx_strand_id
1 'polypeptide(L)' 'WRKKQSDVLQFLLRTRCWNIRQLNAEQRAPRPTRPDNARRLGYRAKHGYVVYRIRIRRGGRKKQVP' A
#
# COMPACT_ATOMS: atom_id res chain seq x y z
N TRP A 1 3.17 -0.81 13.73
CA TRP A 1 2.34 0.15 12.95
C TRP A 1 1.64 1.24 13.74
N ARG A 2 1.43 1.10 15.07
CA ARG A 2 0.86 2.17 15.89
C ARG A 2 1.83 3.36 16.05
N LYS A 3 3.13 3.09 16.27
CA LYS A 3 4.19 4.11 16.38
C LYS A 3 4.94 4.34 15.06
N LYS A 4 4.31 5.01 14.08
CA LYS A 4 4.86 5.17 12.72
C LYS A 4 6.15 5.98 12.63
N GLN A 5 6.47 6.78 13.65
CA GLN A 5 7.68 7.60 13.69
C GLN A 5 8.90 6.89 14.32
N SER A 6 8.77 5.65 14.80
CA SER A 6 9.94 4.88 15.27
C SER A 6 10.96 4.66 14.13
N ASP A 7 12.25 4.69 14.46
CA ASP A 7 13.36 4.61 13.48
C ASP A 7 13.24 3.40 12.55
N VAL A 8 12.91 2.24 13.11
CA VAL A 8 12.70 0.99 12.36
C VAL A 8 11.58 1.14 11.33
N LEU A 9 10.45 1.75 11.71
CA LEU A 9 9.33 1.93 10.78
C LEU A 9 9.60 3.03 9.76
N GLN A 10 10.29 4.11 10.13
CA GLN A 10 10.70 5.13 9.18
C GLN A 10 11.61 4.55 8.09
N PHE A 11 12.61 3.75 8.49
CA PHE A 11 13.49 3.05 7.55
C PHE A 11 12.71 2.13 6.60
N LEU A 12 11.85 1.25 7.15
CA LEU A 12 11.04 0.34 6.35
C LEU A 12 10.09 1.07 5.39
N LEU A 13 9.49 2.17 5.83
CA LEU A 13 8.58 2.98 5.01
C LEU A 13 9.34 3.70 3.89
N ARG A 14 10.52 4.26 4.17
CA ARG A 14 11.36 4.94 3.18
C ARG A 14 11.74 3.99 2.04
N THR A 15 12.28 2.81 2.37
CA THR A 15 12.68 1.80 1.38
C THR A 15 11.49 1.28 0.58
N ARG A 16 10.34 1.01 1.23
CA ARG A 16 9.12 0.57 0.54
C ARG A 16 8.53 1.64 -0.37
N CYS A 17 8.50 2.89 0.08
CA CYS A 17 7.99 3.99 -0.72
C CYS A 17 8.79 4.15 -2.02
N TRP A 18 10.13 4.03 -1.95
CA TRP A 18 10.96 4.05 -3.16
C TRP A 18 10.63 2.88 -4.10
N ASN A 19 10.62 1.65 -3.58
CA ASN A 19 10.33 0.46 -4.39
C ASN A 19 8.95 0.56 -5.07
N ILE A 20 7.91 0.95 -4.33
CA ILE A 20 6.53 1.05 -4.88
C ILE A 20 6.41 2.16 -5.92
N ARG A 21 7.24 3.20 -5.87
CA ARG A 21 7.22 4.27 -6.89
C ARG A 21 7.76 3.83 -8.24
N GLN A 22 8.69 2.89 -8.26
CA GLN A 22 9.28 2.32 -9.48
C GLN A 22 8.34 1.32 -10.18
N LEU A 23 7.33 0.82 -9.47
CA LEU A 23 6.35 -0.11 -9.99
C LEU A 23 5.20 0.64 -10.69
N ASN A 24 4.41 -0.11 -11.45
CA ASN A 24 3.22 0.41 -12.14
C ASN A 24 2.18 0.98 -11.14
N ALA A 25 1.30 1.84 -11.64
CA ALA A 25 0.25 2.46 -10.83
C ALA A 25 -0.71 1.43 -10.22
N GLU A 26 -0.99 0.35 -10.96
CA GLU A 26 -1.74 -0.81 -10.49
C GLU A 26 -0.86 -2.06 -10.65
N GLN A 27 -0.67 -2.80 -9.57
CA GLN A 27 0.10 -4.05 -9.60
C GLN A 27 -0.46 -5.05 -8.60
N ARG A 28 -0.58 -6.31 -9.02
CA ARG A 28 -0.88 -7.43 -8.13
C ARG A 28 0.29 -7.67 -7.17
N ALA A 29 0.00 -7.67 -5.88
CA ALA A 29 0.98 -8.05 -4.87
C ALA A 29 0.86 -9.56 -4.58
N PRO A 30 1.99 -10.29 -4.47
CA PRO A 30 1.94 -11.72 -4.15
C PRO A 30 1.41 -12.00 -2.74
N ARG A 31 1.62 -11.06 -1.80
CA ARG A 31 1.16 -11.15 -0.42
C ARG A 31 0.90 -9.76 0.16
N PRO A 32 -0.01 -9.63 1.16
CA PRO A 32 -0.25 -8.36 1.81
C PRO A 32 1.02 -7.87 2.53
N THR A 33 1.38 -6.61 2.30
CA THR A 33 2.51 -5.96 3.00
C THR A 33 2.23 -5.80 4.51
N ARG A 34 0.95 -5.81 4.89
CA ARG A 34 0.44 -5.73 6.26
C ARG A 34 -0.52 -6.88 6.55
N PRO A 35 -0.03 -8.07 6.91
CA PRO A 35 -0.88 -9.22 7.19
C PRO A 35 -1.75 -9.01 8.44
N ASP A 36 -1.27 -8.26 9.43
CA ASP A 36 -2.01 -7.85 10.64
C ASP A 36 -3.32 -7.13 10.28
N ASN A 37 -3.21 -6.09 9.47
CA ASN A 37 -4.35 -5.27 9.08
C ASN A 37 -5.23 -5.99 8.06
N ALA A 38 -4.62 -6.72 7.11
CA ALA A 38 -5.36 -7.49 6.13
C ALA A 38 -6.29 -8.50 6.81
N ARG A 39 -5.79 -9.25 7.81
CA ARG A 39 -6.61 -10.23 8.56
C ARG A 39 -7.76 -9.56 9.30
N ARG A 40 -7.54 -8.40 9.92
CA ARG A 40 -8.61 -7.62 10.57
C ARG A 40 -9.72 -7.20 9.60
N LEU A 41 -9.37 -6.96 8.33
CA LEU A 41 -10.31 -6.63 7.26
C LEU A 41 -10.92 -7.86 6.56
N GLY A 42 -10.64 -9.08 7.04
CA GLY A 42 -11.21 -10.31 6.51
C GLY A 42 -10.35 -11.07 5.48
N TYR A 43 -9.10 -10.65 5.24
CA TYR A 43 -8.17 -11.44 4.44
C TYR A 43 -7.88 -12.79 5.10
N ARG A 44 -8.02 -13.87 4.32
CA ARG A 44 -7.55 -15.21 4.70
C ARG A 44 -6.51 -15.69 3.69
N ALA A 45 -5.53 -16.43 4.16
CA ALA A 45 -4.53 -17.07 3.30
C ALA A 45 -5.12 -18.35 2.68
N LYS A 46 -6.11 -18.19 1.80
CA LYS A 46 -6.71 -19.26 1.00
C LYS A 46 -6.80 -18.83 -0.47
N HIS A 47 -6.84 -19.80 -1.37
CA HIS A 47 -7.11 -19.52 -2.79
C HIS A 47 -8.42 -18.73 -2.94
N GLY A 48 -8.43 -17.78 -3.89
CA GLY A 48 -9.55 -16.86 -4.10
C GLY A 48 -9.37 -15.47 -3.47
N TYR A 49 -8.45 -15.28 -2.52
CA TYR A 49 -8.05 -13.92 -2.10
C TYR A 49 -6.89 -13.40 -2.93
N VAL A 50 -7.03 -12.16 -3.40
CA VAL A 50 -5.98 -11.44 -4.12
C VAL A 50 -5.82 -10.06 -3.52
N VAL A 51 -4.58 -9.57 -3.48
CA VAL A 51 -4.26 -8.22 -2.98
C VAL A 51 -3.59 -7.45 -4.10
N TYR A 52 -4.14 -6.27 -4.41
CA TYR A 52 -3.54 -5.33 -5.34
C TYR A 52 -2.95 -4.14 -4.59
N ARG A 53 -1.92 -3.54 -5.19
CA ARG A 53 -1.34 -2.26 -4.79
C ARG A 53 -1.72 -1.24 -5.85
N ILE A 54 -2.30 -0.13 -5.41
CA ILE A 54 -2.77 0.94 -6.27
C ILE A 54 -2.18 2.26 -5.77
N ARG A 55 -1.64 3.06 -6.71
CA ARG A 55 -1.12 4.40 -6.45
C ARG A 55 -2.14 5.45 -6.90
N ILE A 56 -2.50 6.34 -5.99
CA ILE A 56 -3.35 7.50 -6.26
C ILE A 56 -2.51 8.78 -6.11
N ARG A 57 -2.71 9.76 -6.98
CA ARG A 57 -2.06 11.07 -6.88
C ARG A 57 -2.57 11.80 -5.63
N ARG A 58 -1.66 12.38 -4.85
CA ARG A 58 -2.01 13.26 -3.72
C ARG A 58 -2.46 14.63 -4.24
N GLY A 59 -3.29 15.32 -3.47
CA GLY A 59 -3.86 16.63 -3.83
C GLY A 59 -5.37 16.55 -4.10
N GLY A 60 -5.99 17.71 -4.28
CA GLY A 60 -7.41 17.81 -4.63
C GLY A 60 -7.66 17.59 -6.13
N ARG A 61 -8.91 17.32 -6.49
CA ARG A 61 -9.35 17.28 -7.89
C ARG A 61 -9.50 18.72 -8.40
N LYS A 62 -8.73 19.10 -9.42
CA LYS A 62 -8.94 20.37 -10.14
C LYS A 62 -10.25 20.27 -10.93
N LYS A 63 -11.11 21.29 -10.83
CA LYS A 63 -12.32 21.40 -11.69
C LYS A 63 -11.86 21.45 -13.14
N GLN A 64 -12.39 20.55 -13.97
CA GLN A 64 -12.19 20.59 -15.41
C GLN A 64 -13.13 21.67 -15.94
N VAL A 65 -12.61 22.88 -16.12
CA VAL A 65 -13.28 23.92 -16.89
C VAL A 65 -13.07 23.61 -18.38
N PRO A 66 -14.05 23.88 -19.25
CA PRO A 66 -13.83 23.91 -20.70
C PRO A 66 -12.62 24.79 -21.06
#